data_AF-A0A257JN61-F1
#
_entry.id   AF-A0A257JN61-F1
#
_cell.length_a   1.000
_cell.length_b   1.000
_cell.length_c   1.000
_cell.angle_alpha   90.00
_cell.angle_beta   90.00
_cell.angle_gamma   90.00
#
_symmetry.space_group_name_H-M   'P 1'
#
loop_
_entity.id
_entity.type
_entity.pdbx_description
1 polymer ?
#
loop_
_entity_poly.entity_id
_entity_poly.type
_entity_poly.pdbx_seq_one_letter_code
_entity_poly.pdbx_strand_id
1 'polypeptide(L)'
;RLKTPLLGINNRNLRSFEVTLDTTLGLLPRVPADRLLVTESGILGAADVQRMRAAQVHAFLVGEAFMRAPDPGAALATLFA
;
A
#
# COMPACT_ATOMS: atom_id res chain seq x y z
N ARG A 1 -9.95 20.88 8.19
CA ARG A 1 -9.40 19.50 8.26
C ARG A 1 -10.44 18.53 7.70
N LEU A 2 -10.03 17.49 6.98
CA LEU A 2 -10.97 16.48 6.47
C LEU A 2 -11.39 15.52 7.59
N LYS A 3 -12.67 15.13 7.60
CA LYS A 3 -13.27 14.25 8.62
C LYS A 3 -12.99 12.76 8.40
N THR A 4 -12.56 12.37 7.20
CA THR A 4 -12.36 10.96 6.84
C THR A 4 -11.30 10.30 7.73
N PRO A 5 -11.56 9.10 8.28
CA PRO A 5 -10.54 8.35 9.02
C PRO A 5 -9.50 7.73 8.08
N LEU A 6 -9.81 7.59 6.78
CA LEU A 6 -8.94 6.97 5.79
C LEU A 6 -7.96 7.99 5.23
N LEU A 7 -6.68 7.65 5.25
CA LEU A 7 -5.61 8.42 4.62
C LEU A 7 -4.84 7.50 3.66
N GLY A 8 -4.94 7.79 2.37
CA GLY A 8 -4.18 7.09 1.33
C GLY A 8 -2.81 7.73 1.13
N ILE A 9 -1.76 6.91 1.02
CA ILE A 9 -0.46 7.35 0.50
C ILE A 9 -0.17 6.55 -0.76
N ASN A 10 -0.11 7.28 -1.88
CA ASN A 10 0.21 6.69 -3.17
C ASN A 10 1.72 6.71 -3.41
N ASN A 11 2.30 5.51 -3.53
CA ASN A 11 3.73 5.31 -3.78
C ASN A 11 4.13 5.65 -5.23
N ARG A 12 3.17 5.92 -6.13
CA ARG A 12 3.42 6.34 -7.51
C ARG A 12 3.47 7.87 -7.60
N ASN A 13 4.60 8.38 -8.06
CA ASN A 13 4.71 9.76 -8.48
C ASN A 13 3.89 9.97 -9.76
N LEU A 14 2.88 10.83 -9.75
CA LEU A 14 1.98 11.02 -10.90
C LEU A 14 2.59 11.84 -12.05
N ARG A 15 3.78 12.43 -11.87
CA ARG A 15 4.54 13.14 -12.91
C ARG A 15 5.57 12.25 -13.60
N SER A 16 6.37 11.49 -12.83
CA SER A 16 7.41 10.61 -13.37
C SER A 16 6.97 9.15 -13.55
N PHE A 17 5.85 8.76 -12.95
CA PHE A 17 5.38 7.38 -12.82
C PHE A 17 6.31 6.41 -12.08
N GLU A 18 7.38 6.92 -11.47
CA GLU A 18 8.22 6.15 -10.56
C GLU A 18 7.41 5.69 -9.35
N VAL A 19 7.69 4.46 -8.90
CA VAL A 19 7.02 3.85 -7.77
C VAL A 19 8.05 3.47 -6.72
N THR A 20 7.88 3.96 -5.50
CA THR A 20 8.69 3.53 -4.35
C THR A 20 7.88 3.47 -3.06
N LEU A 21 7.99 2.34 -2.37
CA LEU A 21 7.41 2.11 -1.04
C LEU A 21 7.99 3.04 0.02
N ASP A 22 9.17 3.62 -0.23
CA ASP A 22 9.78 4.62 0.65
C ASP A 22 8.92 5.87 0.82
N THR A 23 8.02 6.14 -0.14
CA THR A 23 7.06 7.25 -0.04
C THR A 23 6.15 7.08 1.17
N THR A 24 5.52 5.91 1.32
CA THR A 24 4.71 5.60 2.50
C THR A 24 5.57 5.60 3.76
N LEU A 25 6.71 4.91 3.72
CA LEU A 25 7.57 4.74 4.91
C LEU A 25 8.11 6.08 5.43
N GLY A 26 8.54 6.98 4.55
CA GLY A 26 9.04 8.31 4.92
C GLY A 26 7.97 9.27 5.43
N LEU A 27 6.70 9.04 5.06
CA LEU A 27 5.56 9.84 5.52
C LEU A 27 4.93 9.30 6.81
N LEU A 28 5.22 8.06 7.22
CA LEU A 28 4.67 7.44 8.43
C LEU A 28 4.73 8.34 9.68
N PRO A 29 5.85 9.00 10.02
CA PRO A 29 5.93 9.82 11.23
C PRO A 29 4.99 11.03 11.22
N ARG A 30 4.44 11.38 10.05
CA ARG A 30 3.52 12.52 9.86
C ARG A 30 2.07 12.09 9.85
N VAL A 31 1.78 10.79 9.85
CA VAL A 31 0.42 10.25 9.86
C VAL A 31 -0.15 10.40 11.28
N PRO A 32 -1.27 11.11 11.45
CA PRO A 32 -1.92 11.20 12.75
C PRO A 32 -2.42 9.83 13.22
N ALA A 33 -2.31 9.55 14.52
CA ALA A 33 -2.73 8.27 15.11
C ALA A 33 -4.25 7.97 14.99
N ASP A 34 -5.07 9.00 14.70
CA ASP A 34 -6.51 8.86 14.47
C ASP A 34 -6.87 8.44 13.02
N ARG A 35 -5.87 8.17 12.18
CA ARG A 35 -6.06 7.77 10.77
C ARG A 35 -5.72 6.32 10.55
N LEU A 36 -6.57 5.65 9.77
CA LEU A 36 -6.21 4.39 9.12
C LEU A 36 -5.44 4.72 7.84
N LEU A 37 -4.14 4.44 7.86
CA LEU A 37 -3.27 4.57 6.71
C LEU A 37 -3.51 3.42 5.72
N VAL A 38 -3.75 3.77 4.45
CA VAL A 38 -3.81 2.84 3.32
C VAL A 38 -2.63 3.12 2.39
N THR A 39 -1.74 2.15 2.19
CA THR A 39 -0.66 2.28 1.20
C THR A 39 -1.16 1.83 -0.17
N GLU A 40 -0.82 2.60 -1.21
CA GLU A 40 -1.31 2.37 -2.58
C GLU A 40 -0.13 2.31 -3.56
N SER A 41 -0.26 1.47 -4.60
CA SER A 41 0.75 1.26 -5.65
C SER A 41 2.04 0.58 -5.15
N GLY A 42 2.67 -0.21 -6.03
CA GLY A 42 4.01 -0.77 -5.80
C GLY A 42 4.07 -2.04 -4.94
N ILE A 43 2.92 -2.58 -4.53
CA ILE A 43 2.84 -3.88 -3.86
C ILE A 43 2.78 -4.96 -4.92
N LEU A 44 3.89 -5.67 -5.13
CA LEU A 44 4.04 -6.66 -6.20
C LEU A 44 4.16 -8.09 -5.67
N GLY A 45 4.60 -8.26 -4.42
CA GLY A 45 4.75 -9.58 -3.81
C GLY A 45 4.70 -9.55 -2.29
N ALA A 46 4.75 -10.75 -1.70
CA ALA A 46 4.64 -10.93 -0.25
C ALA A 46 5.75 -10.18 0.51
N ALA A 47 6.94 -10.04 -0.07
CA ALA A 47 8.04 -9.27 0.52
C ALA A 47 7.67 -7.79 0.75
N ASP A 48 6.92 -7.18 -0.16
CA ASP A 48 6.46 -5.79 -0.02
C ASP A 48 5.43 -5.66 1.11
N VAL A 49 4.52 -6.64 1.21
CA VAL A 49 3.54 -6.73 2.29
C VAL A 49 4.25 -6.89 3.64
N GLN A 50 5.23 -7.79 3.74
CA GLN A 50 5.99 -8.00 4.96
C GLN A 50 6.78 -6.75 5.37
N ARG A 51 7.41 -6.07 4.40
CA ARG A 51 8.10 -4.79 4.62
C ARG A 51 7.17 -3.73 5.19
N MET A 52 5.95 -3.60 4.66
CA MET A 52 4.95 -2.66 5.14
C MET A 52 4.39 -3.03 6.53
N ARG A 53 4.10 -4.32 6.76
CA ARG A 53 3.64 -4.83 8.06
C ARG A 53 4.68 -4.63 9.16
N ALA A 54 5.98 -4.81 8.84
CA ALA A 54 7.07 -4.53 9.76
C ALA A 54 7.10 -3.05 10.21
N ALA A 55 6.59 -2.14 9.38
CA ALA A 55 6.43 -0.72 9.67
C ALA A 55 5.03 -0.35 10.20
N GLN A 56 4.23 -1.33 10.65
CA GLN A 56 2.86 -1.16 11.18
C GLN A 56 1.84 -0.64 10.14
N VAL A 57 2.08 -0.88 8.85
CA VAL A 57 1.12 -0.59 7.77
C VAL A 57 0.35 -1.86 7.44
N HIS A 58 -0.97 -1.82 7.66
CA HIS A 58 -1.83 -3.01 7.59
C HIS A 58 -2.96 -2.92 6.54
N ALA A 59 -3.22 -1.75 5.97
CA ALA A 59 -4.21 -1.58 4.91
C ALA A 59 -3.53 -1.23 3.58
N PHE A 60 -4.00 -1.89 2.52
CA PHE A 60 -3.37 -1.88 1.20
C PHE A 60 -4.44 -1.70 0.11
N LEU A 61 -4.11 -0.92 -0.92
CA LEU A 61 -4.85 -0.86 -2.17
C LEU A 61 -3.99 -1.45 -3.29
N VAL A 62 -4.34 -2.66 -3.72
CA VAL A 62 -3.57 -3.41 -4.72
C VAL A 62 -4.47 -3.73 -5.92
N GLY A 63 -4.02 -3.35 -7.12
CA GLY A 63 -4.77 -3.55 -8.36
C GLY A 63 -3.98 -4.40 -9.37
N GLU A 64 -2.93 -3.82 -9.94
CA GLU A 64 -2.20 -4.40 -11.09
C GLU A 64 -1.71 -5.84 -10.86
N ALA A 65 -1.20 -6.17 -9.68
CA ALA A 65 -0.74 -7.52 -9.34
C ALA A 65 -1.87 -8.57 -9.48
N PHE A 66 -3.10 -8.19 -9.17
CA PHE A 66 -4.26 -9.09 -9.23
C PHE A 66 -4.93 -9.08 -10.59
N MET A 67 -4.99 -7.92 -11.27
CA MET A 67 -5.65 -7.81 -12.58
C MET A 67 -4.92 -8.56 -13.69
N ARG A 68 -3.63 -8.89 -13.49
CA ARG A 68 -2.84 -9.73 -14.40
C ARG A 68 -2.90 -11.22 -14.06
N ALA A 69 -3.46 -11.60 -12.91
CA ALA A 69 -3.51 -12.97 -12.47
C ALA A 69 -4.70 -13.72 -13.12
N PRO A 70 -4.54 -15.01 -13.48
CA PRO A 70 -5.66 -15.84 -13.95
C PRO A 70 -6.78 -15.98 -12.92
N ASP A 71 -6.41 -16.04 -11.64
CA ASP A 71 -7.33 -16.02 -10.50
C ASP A 71 -6.89 -14.93 -9.51
N PRO A 72 -7.54 -13.75 -9.54
CA PRO A 72 -7.25 -12.65 -8.62
C PRO A 72 -7.43 -13.01 -7.14
N GLY A 73 -8.38 -13.89 -6.82
CA GLY A 73 -8.65 -14.30 -5.44
C GLY A 73 -7.53 -15.18 -4.88
N ALA A 74 -7.06 -16.15 -5.67
CA ALA A 74 -5.91 -16.98 -5.32
C ALA A 74 -4.61 -16.15 -5.21
N ALA A 75 -4.43 -15.17 -6.10
CA ALA A 75 -3.30 -14.24 -6.02
C ALA A 75 -3.34 -13.37 -4.75
N LEU A 76 -4.52 -12.87 -4.37
CA LEU A 76 -4.71 -12.14 -3.12
C LEU A 76 -4.39 -13.01 -1.91
N ALA A 77 -4.90 -14.25 -1.86
CA ALA A 77 -4.62 -15.18 -0.77
C ALA A 77 -3.11 -15.46 -0.64
N THR A 78 -2.42 -15.68 -1.76
CA THR A 78 -0.97 -15.88 -1.80
C THR A 78 -0.20 -14.65 -1.34
N LEU A 79 -0.65 -13.45 -1.74
CA LEU A 79 0.05 -12.19 -1.42
C LEU A 79 0.05 -11.87 0.08
N PHE A 80 -1.02 -12.25 0.79
CA PHE A 80 -1.26 -11.89 2.19
C PHE A 80 -1.18 -13.04 3.19
N ALA A 81 -0.79 -14.24 2.74
CA ALA A 81 -0.56 -15.43 3.55
C ALA A 81 0.43 -15.21 4.71
#